data_AF-A0A496QJ06-F1
#
_entry.id   AF-A0A496QJ06-F1
#
_cell.length_a   1.000
_cell.length_b   1.000
_cell.length_c   1.000
_cell.angle_alpha   90.00
_cell.angle_beta   90.00
_cell.angle_gamma   90.00
#
_symmetry.space_group_name_H-M   'P 1'
#
loop_
_entity.id
_entity.type
_entity.pdbx_description
1 polymer ?
#
loop_
_entity_poly.entity_id
_entity_poly.type
_entity_poly.pdbx_seq_one_letter_code
_entity_poly.pdbx_strand_id
1 'polypeptide(L)'
;YDLYDAYGDNDTDIGRRVGAKKRAAAENIDNLEFYYTLKGATKTLTPANPNDIRSVQITILARAGHEDPRFSNSKNYTTPSGGQWGPYNDGFRRRLLSTTVKCRNMGLYDRHE
;
A
#
# COMPACT_ATOMS: atom_id res chain seq x y z
N TYR A 1 -3.60 4.94 -7.12
CA TYR A 1 -2.99 5.45 -5.88
C TYR A 1 -1.50 5.28 -6.02
N ASP A 2 -0.77 6.25 -5.53
CA ASP A 2 0.69 6.33 -5.64
C ASP A 2 1.18 7.30 -4.57
N LEU A 3 2.36 7.01 -4.02
CA LEU A 3 2.96 7.84 -3.00
C LEU A 3 3.48 9.15 -3.62
N TYR A 4 3.32 10.27 -2.90
CA TYR A 4 3.91 11.57 -3.24
C TYR A 4 3.90 12.50 -2.05
N ASP A 5 4.76 13.51 -2.07
CA ASP A 5 4.76 14.60 -1.10
C ASP A 5 3.66 15.62 -1.48
N ALA A 6 2.54 15.63 -0.77
CA ALA A 6 1.41 16.50 -1.08
C ALA A 6 1.61 17.94 -0.61
N TYR A 7 2.44 18.16 0.43
CA TYR A 7 2.56 19.43 1.14
C TYR A 7 3.97 20.04 1.14
N GLY A 8 4.95 19.35 0.57
CA GLY A 8 6.34 19.77 0.52
C GLY A 8 7.08 19.62 1.85
N ASP A 9 6.60 18.76 2.76
CA ASP A 9 7.17 18.53 4.08
C ASP A 9 8.18 17.37 4.13
N ASN A 10 8.59 16.87 2.95
CA ASN A 10 9.58 15.81 2.76
C ASN A 10 9.16 14.46 3.35
N ASP A 11 7.86 14.20 3.39
CA ASP A 11 7.33 12.88 3.58
C ASP A 11 6.36 12.50 2.46
N THR A 12 5.93 11.24 2.45
CA THR A 12 5.10 10.73 1.37
C THR A 12 3.70 10.44 1.88
N ASP A 13 2.72 10.74 1.02
CA ASP A 13 1.30 10.57 1.26
C ASP A 13 0.69 9.63 0.25
N ILE A 14 -0.41 8.96 0.62
CA ILE A 14 -1.20 8.24 -0.38
C ILE A 14 -1.98 9.25 -1.20
N GLY A 15 -1.66 9.36 -2.49
CA GLY A 15 -2.40 10.23 -3.39
C GLY A 15 -3.52 9.56 -4.17
N ARG A 16 -4.59 10.32 -4.36
CA ARG A 16 -5.72 10.00 -5.23
C ARG A 16 -5.86 11.07 -6.31
N ARG A 17 -6.05 10.64 -7.56
CA ARG A 17 -6.40 11.56 -8.65
C ARG A 17 -7.85 12.04 -8.49
N VAL A 18 -8.03 13.37 -8.54
CA VAL A 18 -9.31 14.07 -8.50
C VAL A 18 -9.34 15.06 -9.66
N GLY A 19 -9.95 14.65 -10.77
CA GLY A 19 -9.83 15.35 -12.06
C GLY A 19 -8.38 15.35 -12.54
N ALA A 20 -7.88 16.50 -12.97
CA ALA A 20 -6.48 16.68 -13.38
C ALA A 20 -5.48 16.85 -12.22
N LYS A 21 -5.96 16.92 -10.97
CA LYS A 21 -5.11 17.18 -9.78
C LYS A 21 -4.98 15.94 -8.92
N LYS A 22 -3.86 15.81 -8.21
CA LYS A 22 -3.64 14.80 -7.18
C LYS A 22 -3.98 15.40 -5.81
N ARG A 23 -4.63 14.63 -4.94
CA ARG A 23 -4.96 15.03 -3.56
C ARG A 23 -4.57 13.92 -2.58
N ALA A 24 -4.08 14.30 -1.41
CA ALA A 24 -3.78 13.37 -0.34
C ALA A 24 -5.07 12.70 0.13
N ALA A 25 -5.00 11.38 0.30
CA ALA A 25 -6.05 10.57 0.90
C ALA A 25 -5.67 10.14 2.32
N ALA A 26 -4.37 10.03 2.61
CA ALA A 26 -3.81 9.79 3.92
C ALA A 26 -2.37 10.33 3.94
N GLU A 27 -1.95 10.87 5.08
CA GLU A 27 -0.65 11.50 5.27
C GLU A 27 0.35 10.57 5.95
N ASN A 28 1.64 10.89 5.86
CA ASN A 28 2.72 10.19 6.58
C ASN A 28 2.77 8.68 6.28
N ILE A 29 2.72 8.29 5.01
CA ILE A 29 2.79 6.92 4.52
C ILE A 29 4.10 6.69 3.76
N ASP A 30 5.06 6.03 4.40
CA ASP A 30 6.35 5.73 3.77
C ASP A 30 6.23 4.66 2.67
N ASN A 31 5.37 3.65 2.85
CA ASN A 31 5.25 2.53 1.91
C ASN A 31 3.81 2.02 1.74
N LEU A 32 3.53 1.49 0.55
CA LEU A 32 2.24 0.95 0.13
C LEU A 32 2.46 -0.27 -0.78
N GLU A 33 1.78 -1.37 -0.50
CA GLU A 33 1.75 -2.58 -1.34
C GLU A 33 0.30 -2.99 -1.65
N PHE A 34 0.06 -3.36 -2.90
CA PHE A 34 -1.14 -4.08 -3.31
C PHE A 34 -0.74 -5.49 -3.74
N TYR A 35 -1.13 -6.49 -2.95
CA TYR A 35 -0.88 -7.90 -3.26
C TYR A 35 -2.18 -8.58 -3.67
N TYR A 36 -2.25 -8.99 -4.92
CA TYR A 36 -3.48 -9.48 -5.55
C TYR A 36 -3.56 -10.99 -5.43
N THR A 37 -4.75 -11.51 -5.13
CA THR A 37 -5.08 -12.93 -5.34
C THR A 37 -5.97 -13.04 -6.56
N LEU A 38 -5.60 -13.90 -7.50
CA LEU A 38 -6.27 -14.09 -8.79
C LEU A 38 -7.19 -15.32 -8.79
N LYS A 39 -7.91 -15.52 -9.90
CA LYS A 39 -8.58 -16.77 -10.24
C LYS A 39 -7.56 -17.92 -10.14
N GLY A 40 -7.96 -19.02 -9.50
CA GLY A 40 -7.05 -20.14 -9.23
C GLY A 40 -6.08 -19.92 -8.06
N ALA A 41 -6.28 -18.88 -7.25
CA ALA A 41 -5.52 -18.57 -6.03
C ALA A 41 -4.05 -18.16 -6.22
N THR A 42 -3.58 -17.96 -7.46
CA THR A 42 -2.28 -17.36 -7.75
C THR A 42 -2.20 -15.97 -7.14
N LYS A 43 -1.04 -15.61 -6.58
CA LYS A 43 -0.80 -14.28 -6.01
C LYS A 43 0.27 -13.52 -6.78
N THR A 44 0.09 -12.22 -6.94
CA THR A 44 1.03 -11.36 -7.69
C THR A 44 0.92 -9.90 -7.25
N LEU A 45 1.98 -9.12 -7.47
CA LEU A 45 1.99 -7.66 -7.34
C LEU A 45 1.53 -6.97 -8.64
N THR A 46 1.63 -7.68 -9.76
CA THR A 46 1.40 -7.16 -11.12
C THR A 46 0.42 -8.06 -11.87
N PRO A 47 -0.90 -7.97 -11.56
CA PRO A 47 -1.91 -8.74 -12.26
C PRO A 47 -1.94 -8.34 -13.74
N ALA A 48 -1.67 -9.30 -14.64
CA ALA A 48 -1.70 -9.07 -16.09
C ALA A 48 -3.12 -8.78 -16.59
N ASN A 49 -4.12 -9.45 -16.01
CA ASN A 49 -5.53 -9.29 -16.34
C ASN A 49 -6.33 -8.88 -15.09
N PRO A 50 -6.90 -7.66 -15.05
CA PRO A 50 -7.72 -7.20 -13.94
C PRO A 50 -8.96 -8.07 -13.67
N ASN A 51 -9.53 -8.71 -14.70
CA ASN A 51 -10.73 -9.56 -14.56
C ASN A 51 -10.46 -10.84 -13.75
N ASP A 52 -9.19 -11.22 -13.59
CA ASP A 52 -8.82 -12.38 -12.79
C ASP A 52 -8.70 -12.05 -11.29
N ILE A 53 -8.69 -10.78 -10.89
CA ILE A 53 -8.52 -10.40 -9.48
C ILE A 53 -9.74 -10.84 -8.65
N ARG A 54 -9.49 -11.49 -7.50
CA ARG A 54 -10.49 -11.99 -6.54
C ARG A 54 -10.42 -11.29 -5.19
N SER A 55 -9.23 -10.88 -4.77
CA SER A 55 -9.04 -9.99 -3.63
C SER A 55 -7.75 -9.20 -3.76
N VAL A 56 -7.68 -8.09 -3.04
CA VAL A 56 -6.48 -7.28 -2.88
C VAL A 56 -6.16 -7.21 -1.40
N GLN A 57 -4.94 -7.62 -1.03
CA GLN A 57 -4.37 -7.35 0.27
C GLN A 57 -3.58 -6.05 0.18
N ILE A 58 -4.06 -5.03 0.89
CA ILE A 58 -3.49 -3.69 0.91
C ILE A 58 -2.66 -3.56 2.18
N THR A 59 -1.37 -3.28 2.03
CA THR A 59 -0.45 -3.10 3.15
C THR A 59 0.12 -1.70 3.12
N ILE A 60 0.06 -1.00 4.26
CA ILE A 60 0.62 0.35 4.43
C ILE A 60 1.61 0.35 5.58
N LEU A 61 2.69 1.13 5.43
CA LEU A 61 3.59 1.49 6.51
C LEU A 61 3.41 2.97 6.82
N ALA A 62 2.63 3.26 7.86
CA ALA A 62 2.43 4.62 8.35
C ALA A 62 3.57 5.02 9.29
N ARG A 63 3.96 6.28 9.24
CA ARG A 63 4.99 6.93 10.06
C ARG A 63 4.33 7.97 10.96
N ALA A 64 4.91 8.21 12.14
CA ALA A 64 4.53 9.37 12.93
C ALA A 64 5.06 10.66 12.27
N GLY A 65 4.36 11.79 12.45
CA GLY A 65 4.80 13.08 11.90
C GLY A 65 6.01 13.70 12.61
N HIS A 66 6.41 13.15 13.76
CA HIS A 66 7.56 13.61 14.51
C HIS A 66 8.40 12.44 15.03
N GLU A 67 9.71 12.68 15.10
CA GLU A 67 10.64 11.75 15.73
C GLU A 67 10.46 11.71 17.24
N ASP A 68 10.78 10.56 17.83
CA ASP A 68 11.04 10.39 19.24
C ASP A 68 12.56 10.31 19.42
N PRO A 69 13.22 11.34 19.99
CA PRO A 69 14.69 11.39 20.08
C PRO A 69 15.32 10.26 20.91
N ARG A 70 14.52 9.51 21.68
CA ARG A 70 14.97 8.37 22.48
C ARG A 70 14.65 7.03 21.84
N PHE A 71 14.14 7.04 20.62
CA PHE A 71 13.78 5.87 19.85
C PHE A 71 14.68 5.75 18.62
N SER A 72 14.98 4.51 18.23
CA SER A 72 15.61 4.23 16.93
C SER A 72 14.87 3.07 16.27
N ASN A 73 14.38 3.31 15.06
CA ASN A 73 13.66 2.33 14.27
C ASN A 73 14.62 1.48 13.42
N SER A 74 15.20 0.46 14.05
CA SER A 74 16.05 -0.54 13.38
C SER A 74 15.26 -1.75 12.84
N LYS A 75 13.93 -1.66 12.79
CA LYS A 75 13.06 -2.78 12.41
C LYS A 75 12.93 -2.91 10.88
N ASN A 76 12.98 -4.15 10.40
CA ASN A 76 12.48 -4.52 9.07
C ASN A 76 10.99 -4.86 9.13
N TYR A 77 10.23 -4.36 8.18
CA TYR A 77 8.80 -4.64 8.02
C TYR A 77 8.59 -5.54 6.81
N THR A 78 8.19 -6.79 7.05
CA THR A 78 7.91 -7.76 5.99
C THR A 78 6.47 -7.61 5.49
N THR A 79 6.30 -7.43 4.18
CA THR A 79 5.00 -7.41 3.53
C THR A 79 4.48 -8.82 3.25
N PRO A 80 3.18 -9.00 2.96
CA PRO A 80 2.61 -10.29 2.57
C PRO A 80 3.23 -10.92 1.31
N SER A 81 3.80 -10.10 0.41
CA SER A 81 4.53 -10.60 -0.76
C SER A 81 5.96 -11.07 -0.43
N GLY A 82 6.43 -10.83 0.80
CA GLY A 82 7.80 -11.09 1.25
C GLY A 82 8.74 -9.88 1.12
N GLY A 83 8.26 -8.75 0.56
CA GLY A 83 9.01 -7.50 0.49
C GLY A 83 9.49 -7.02 1.85
N GLN A 84 10.67 -6.43 1.90
CA GLN A 84 11.27 -5.88 3.12
C GLN A 84 11.30 -4.36 3.04
N TRP A 85 10.74 -3.69 4.03
CA TRP A 85 10.80 -2.24 4.19
C TRP A 85 11.64 -1.86 5.40
N GLY A 86 12.60 -0.96 5.21
CA GLY A 86 13.60 -0.60 6.21
C GLY A 86 14.84 -1.53 6.19
N PRO A 87 15.62 -1.55 7.29
CA PRO A 87 15.46 -0.68 8.45
C PRO A 87 15.72 0.78 8.06
N TYR A 88 15.03 1.72 8.70
CA TYR A 88 15.20 3.15 8.43
C TYR A 88 16.29 3.76 9.30
N ASN A 89 16.51 3.19 10.49
CA ASN A 89 17.50 3.63 11.47
C ASN A 89 17.34 5.10 11.88
N ASP A 90 16.10 5.54 12.06
CA ASP A 90 15.72 6.93 12.41
C ASP A 90 14.87 6.99 13.69
N GLY A 91 14.48 8.20 14.12
CA GLY A 91 13.65 8.40 15.32
C GLY A 91 12.15 8.17 15.13
N PHE A 92 11.70 7.78 13.94
CA PHE A 92 10.28 7.74 13.61
C PHE A 92 9.63 6.40 13.96
N ARG A 93 8.58 6.47 14.78
CA ARG A 93 7.71 5.31 15.03
C ARG A 93 6.90 4.99 13.79
N ARG A 94 6.83 3.71 13.44
CA ARG A 94 6.05 3.22 12.29
C ARG A 94 5.15 2.06 12.65
N ARG A 95 4.01 1.98 11.96
CA ARG A 95 3.04 0.90 12.09
C ARG A 95 2.73 0.29 10.73
N LEU A 96 2.98 -1.01 10.61
CA LEU A 96 2.53 -1.81 9.48
C LEU A 96 1.08 -2.23 9.69
N LEU A 97 0.22 -1.93 8.73
CA LEU A 97 -1.18 -2.36 8.72
C LEU A 97 -1.47 -3.07 7.41
N SER A 98 -2.20 -4.18 7.46
CA SER A 98 -2.61 -4.93 6.28
C SER A 98 -4.08 -5.29 6.38
N THR A 99 -4.82 -5.12 5.28
CA THR A 99 -6.23 -5.49 5.18
C THR A 99 -6.53 -6.15 3.85
N THR A 100 -7.46 -7.09 3.83
CA THR A 100 -7.85 -7.82 2.62
C THR A 100 -9.26 -7.41 2.20
N VAL A 101 -9.38 -6.87 0.99
CA VAL A 101 -10.64 -6.52 0.36
C VAL A 101 -11.00 -7.57 -0.68
N LYS A 102 -12.18 -8.19 -0.55
CA LYS A 102 -12.70 -9.17 -1.51
C LYS A 102 -13.41 -8.48 -2.68
N CYS A 103 -13.00 -8.77 -3.91
CA CYS A 103 -13.53 -8.17 -5.14
C CYS A 103 -14.67 -9.03 -5.74
N ARG A 104 -15.80 -9.14 -5.02
CA ARG A 104 -16.89 -10.07 -5.38
C ARG A 104 -17.52 -9.80 -6.75
N ASN A 105 -17.56 -8.55 -7.20
CA ASN A 105 -18.23 -8.18 -8.44
C ASN A 105 -17.34 -8.32 -9.70
N MET A 106 -16.02 -8.52 -9.53
CA MET A 106 -15.10 -8.65 -10.68
C MET A 106 -15.04 -10.08 -11.25
N GLY A 107 -15.70 -11.05 -10.62
CA GLY A 107 -15.84 -12.43 -11.11
C GLY A 107 -17.15 -12.71 -11.85
N LEU A 108 -18.00 -11.70 -12.09
CA LEU A 108 -19.36 -11.88 -12.61
C LEU A 108 -19.52 -11.63 -14.12
N TYR A 109 -18.48 -11.16 -14.82
CA TYR A 109 -18.52 -10.98 -16.27
C TYR A 109 -18.03 -12.24 -16.99
N ASP A 110 -18.84 -13.29 -16.98
CA ASP A 110 -18.74 -14.35 -17.98
C ASP A 110 -19.79 -14.03 -19.06
N ARG A 111 -19.40 -13.21 -20.04
CA ARG A 111 -20.20 -13.09 -21.27
C ARG A 111 -19.80 -14.25 -22.16
N HIS A 112 -20.65 -15.27 -22.18
CA HIS A 112 -20.75 -16.16 -23.32
C HIS A 112 -21.21 -15.33 -24.53
N GLU A 113 -20.30 -15.05 -25.44
CA GLU A 113 -20.58 -14.77 -26.86
C GLU A 113 -19.87 -15.83 -27.69
#